data_AF-A0A8T5Y5A9-F1
#
_entry.id   AF-A0A8T5Y5A9-F1
#
_cell.length_a   1.000
_cell.length_b   1.000
_cell.length_c   1.000
_cell.angle_alpha   90.00
_cell.angle_beta   90.00
_cell.angle_gamma   90.00
#
_symmetry.space_group_name_H-M   'P 1'
#
loop_
_entity.id
_entity.type
_entity.pdbx_description
1 polymer ?
#
loop_
_entity_poly.entity_id
_entity_poly.type
_entity_poly.pdbx_seq_one_letter_code
_entity_poly.pdbx_strand_id
1 'polypeptide(L)'
;MLYDTGLYLLPDEEVGFFISHSGGSYLVNLEVFQGFMDRYFPGEEAPAPGAPADMAERSQEFVGEYHQNRRALTNVDKFQSLFMGVIHVSVDEEGYLLVTHLEETNRFVEVEQGVYHNLREGRAQDYGGDFRTIVFSKDPMGKIMLISDGPMSYSRAEWYETFGITFIMLFGSILIMIGSLLYWGIKAGVLKLRRKLAQSKEHAKDAKWAKRLAVIQGLCAVAFVVGFITESDIDPVYGLPVAAFTQPSTWAKFYDLALSYVMVALAVAIVIFAVLAWKKSYWKLAGRLHYTLFAFAGIVLTWIFYFWQVI
;
A
#
# COMPACT_ATOMS: atom_id res chain seq x y z
N MET A 1 18.91 0.86 -10.87
CA MET A 1 18.40 0.75 -12.25
C MET A 1 19.37 -0.06 -13.10
N LEU A 2 18.88 -0.82 -14.11
CA LEU A 2 19.76 -1.63 -14.99
C LEU A 2 20.46 -0.78 -16.06
N TYR A 3 19.76 0.19 -16.66
CA TYR A 3 20.28 1.16 -17.62
C TYR A 3 19.57 2.50 -17.46
N ASP A 4 20.31 3.59 -17.56
CA ASP A 4 19.76 4.94 -17.51
C ASP A 4 20.46 5.84 -18.53
N THR A 5 19.72 6.75 -19.13
CA THR A 5 20.18 7.62 -20.22
C THR A 5 19.49 8.97 -20.16
N GLY A 6 20.28 10.05 -20.19
CA GLY A 6 19.82 11.42 -20.22
C GLY A 6 20.33 12.16 -21.46
N LEU A 7 19.47 12.91 -22.12
CA LEU A 7 19.82 13.87 -23.17
C LEU A 7 19.43 15.26 -22.69
N TYR A 8 20.41 16.15 -22.60
CA TYR A 8 20.23 17.52 -22.14
C TYR A 8 20.64 18.48 -23.26
N LEU A 9 19.77 19.43 -23.58
CA LEU A 9 19.96 20.41 -24.65
C LEU A 9 19.67 21.81 -24.08
N LEU A 10 20.61 22.73 -24.28
CA LEU A 10 20.49 24.16 -24.02
C LEU A 10 20.64 24.89 -25.37
N PRO A 11 19.56 25.00 -26.17
CA PRO A 11 19.65 25.52 -27.53
C PRO A 11 20.19 26.96 -27.59
N ASP A 12 19.79 27.82 -26.66
CA ASP A 12 20.19 29.23 -26.61
C ASP A 12 21.69 29.40 -26.32
N GLU A 13 22.28 28.44 -25.61
CA GLU A 13 23.71 28.40 -25.27
C GLU A 13 24.52 27.53 -26.25
N GLU A 14 23.87 26.95 -27.26
CA GLU A 14 24.46 26.00 -28.22
C GLU A 14 25.18 24.80 -27.56
N VAL A 15 24.72 24.40 -26.36
CA VAL A 15 25.32 23.31 -25.58
C VAL A 15 24.35 22.13 -25.50
N GLY A 16 24.89 20.92 -25.58
CA GLY A 16 24.14 19.70 -25.27
C GLY A 16 25.06 18.57 -24.88
N PHE A 17 24.56 17.65 -24.07
CA PHE A 17 25.30 16.45 -23.69
C PHE A 17 24.37 15.27 -23.48
N PHE A 18 24.95 14.09 -23.68
CA PHE A 18 24.29 12.81 -23.60
C PHE A 18 25.04 11.95 -22.60
N ILE A 19 24.32 11.41 -21.62
CA ILE A 19 24.86 10.53 -20.59
C ILE A 19 24.16 9.19 -20.72
N SER A 20 24.92 8.10 -20.76
CA SER A 20 24.39 6.73 -20.76
C SER A 20 25.23 5.88 -19.84
N HIS A 21 24.61 5.24 -18.86
CA HIS A 21 25.31 4.33 -17.95
C HIS A 21 24.47 3.10 -17.60
N SER A 22 25.16 2.06 -17.12
CA SER A 22 24.57 0.82 -16.62
C SER A 22 24.92 0.65 -15.15
N GLY A 23 23.93 0.38 -14.30
CA GLY A 23 24.10 0.35 -12.85
C GLY A 23 24.34 1.73 -12.22
N GLY A 24 24.50 1.74 -10.89
CA GLY A 24 24.65 2.96 -10.09
C GLY A 24 23.33 3.58 -9.62
N SER A 25 23.43 4.72 -8.94
CA SER A 25 22.28 5.50 -8.48
C SER A 25 21.48 6.03 -9.66
N TYR A 26 20.15 6.08 -9.53
CA TYR A 26 19.28 6.74 -10.50
C TYR A 26 19.46 8.26 -10.54
N LEU A 27 20.16 8.82 -9.55
CA LEU A 27 20.44 10.25 -9.44
C LEU A 27 21.65 10.68 -10.28
N VAL A 28 22.47 9.77 -10.80
CA VAL A 28 23.73 10.12 -11.49
C VAL A 28 23.51 11.10 -12.63
N ASN A 29 22.52 10.84 -13.49
CA ASN A 29 22.20 11.73 -14.60
C ASN A 29 21.78 13.13 -14.12
N LEU A 30 21.05 13.20 -13.00
CA LEU A 30 20.59 14.45 -12.40
C LEU A 30 21.75 15.21 -11.75
N GLU A 31 22.58 14.54 -10.94
CA GLU A 31 23.74 15.11 -10.24
C GLU A 31 24.77 15.68 -11.22
N VAL A 32 25.07 14.97 -12.31
CA VAL A 32 26.00 15.45 -13.35
C VAL A 32 25.43 16.67 -14.06
N PHE A 33 24.14 16.64 -14.43
CA PHE A 33 23.47 17.78 -15.07
C PHE A 33 23.47 19.01 -14.15
N GLN A 34 23.05 18.82 -12.91
CA GLN A 34 23.02 19.82 -11.86
C GLN A 34 24.43 20.42 -11.63
N GLY A 35 25.45 19.59 -11.43
CA GLY A 35 26.84 20.05 -11.25
C GLY A 35 27.39 20.81 -12.47
N PHE A 36 27.00 20.42 -13.69
CA PHE A 36 27.33 21.17 -14.90
C PHE A 36 26.68 22.56 -14.89
N MET A 37 25.39 22.65 -14.57
CA MET A 37 24.68 23.92 -14.48
C MET A 37 25.29 24.85 -13.43
N ASP A 38 25.67 24.38 -12.24
CA ASP A 38 26.33 25.23 -11.23
C ASP A 38 27.65 25.82 -11.72
N ARG A 39 28.41 24.99 -12.44
CA ARG A 39 29.78 25.32 -12.84
C ARG A 39 29.80 26.37 -13.96
N TYR A 40 28.85 26.29 -14.88
CA TYR A 40 28.87 27.04 -16.14
C TYR A 40 27.71 28.03 -16.29
N PHE A 41 26.56 27.77 -15.65
CA PHE A 41 25.33 28.56 -15.76
C PHE A 41 24.67 28.77 -14.37
N PRO A 42 25.36 29.41 -13.41
CA PRO A 42 24.80 29.64 -12.08
C PRO A 42 23.58 30.56 -12.18
N GLY A 43 22.43 30.06 -11.76
CA GLY A 43 21.20 30.85 -11.66
C GLY A 43 21.14 31.68 -10.39
N GLU A 44 20.41 32.80 -10.43
CA GLU A 44 20.00 33.50 -9.21
C GLU A 44 18.83 32.76 -8.57
N GLU A 45 18.92 32.45 -7.27
CA GLU A 45 17.80 31.88 -6.51
C GLU A 45 16.72 32.95 -6.37
N ALA A 46 15.55 32.68 -6.96
CA ALA A 46 14.38 33.50 -6.73
C ALA A 46 13.93 33.34 -5.27
N PRO A 47 13.62 34.44 -4.57
CA PRO A 47 13.15 34.36 -3.19
C PRO A 47 11.84 33.58 -3.13
N ALA A 48 11.68 32.79 -2.07
CA ALA A 48 10.45 32.04 -1.84
C ALA A 48 9.24 32.99 -1.79
N PRO A 49 8.14 32.66 -2.48
CA PRO A 49 6.92 33.47 -2.43
C PRO A 49 6.34 33.53 -1.02
N GLY A 50 5.78 34.68 -0.66
CA GLY A 50 5.16 34.90 0.64
C GLY A 50 3.82 34.17 0.77
N ALA A 51 3.52 33.65 1.97
CA ALA A 51 2.29 32.91 2.23
C ALA A 51 1.02 33.82 2.20
N PRO A 52 -0.03 33.44 1.45
CA PRO A 52 -1.34 34.09 1.51
C PRO A 52 -1.99 33.96 2.89
N ALA A 53 -2.76 34.96 3.31
CA ALA A 53 -3.38 35.00 4.65
C ALA A 53 -4.43 33.90 4.90
N ASP A 54 -5.05 33.38 3.84
CA ASP A 54 -6.13 32.39 3.84
C ASP A 54 -5.67 31.00 3.35
N MET A 55 -4.35 30.81 3.20
CA MET A 55 -3.74 29.54 2.82
C MET A 55 -4.14 28.40 3.76
N ALA A 56 -4.16 28.64 5.06
CA ALA A 56 -4.40 27.59 6.07
C ALA A 56 -5.75 26.88 5.90
N GLU A 57 -6.81 27.60 5.53
CA GLU A 57 -8.14 27.02 5.31
C GLU A 57 -8.18 26.21 4.00
N ARG A 58 -7.55 26.72 2.92
CA ARG A 58 -7.50 26.04 1.62
C ARG A 58 -6.64 24.78 1.64
N SER A 59 -5.49 24.82 2.30
CA SER A 59 -4.58 23.69 2.40
C SER A 59 -5.25 22.44 3.01
N GLN A 60 -6.23 22.63 3.91
CA GLN A 60 -6.99 21.52 4.49
C GLN A 60 -7.81 20.73 3.46
N GLU A 61 -8.26 21.34 2.36
CA GLU A 61 -9.00 20.63 1.29
C GLU A 61 -8.14 19.54 0.63
N PHE A 62 -6.81 19.76 0.60
CA PHE A 62 -5.86 18.93 -0.12
C PHE A 62 -5.23 17.83 0.73
N VAL A 63 -5.52 17.76 2.04
CA VAL A 63 -5.03 16.71 2.93
C VAL A 63 -5.52 15.34 2.47
N GLY A 64 -4.61 14.37 2.44
CA GLY A 64 -4.92 13.00 2.08
C GLY A 64 -3.75 12.18 1.55
N GLU A 65 -4.03 10.92 1.24
CA GLU A 65 -3.12 10.03 0.53
C GLU A 65 -3.41 10.11 -0.96
N TYR A 66 -2.38 10.22 -1.78
CA TYR A 66 -2.48 10.32 -3.24
C TYR A 66 -1.72 9.18 -3.88
N HIS A 67 -2.35 8.51 -4.84
CA HIS A 67 -1.75 7.39 -5.57
C HIS A 67 -1.46 7.81 -7.00
N GLN A 68 -0.29 7.44 -7.50
CA GLN A 68 0.14 7.71 -8.86
C GLN A 68 -0.85 7.18 -9.91
N ASN A 69 -1.22 8.01 -10.89
CA ASN A 69 -2.20 7.66 -11.92
C ASN A 69 -1.67 6.62 -12.90
N ARG A 70 -0.36 6.64 -13.16
CA ARG A 70 0.34 5.62 -13.94
C ARG A 70 0.65 4.41 -13.06
N ARG A 71 -0.36 3.59 -12.82
CA ARG A 71 -0.27 2.35 -12.04
C ARG A 71 -1.07 1.22 -12.67
N ALA A 72 -0.83 0.00 -12.22
CA ALA A 72 -1.69 -1.12 -12.55
C ALA A 72 -3.06 -0.99 -11.86
N LEU A 73 -4.13 -1.33 -12.59
CA LEU A 73 -5.52 -1.23 -12.11
C LEU A 73 -6.30 -2.55 -12.22
N THR A 74 -5.85 -3.47 -13.07
CA THR A 74 -6.64 -4.64 -13.50
C THR A 74 -5.98 -5.97 -13.22
N ASN A 75 -4.82 -5.98 -12.56
CA ASN A 75 -4.08 -7.19 -12.21
C ASN A 75 -3.54 -7.08 -10.78
N VAL A 76 -2.92 -8.15 -10.29
CA VAL A 76 -2.36 -8.23 -8.94
C VAL A 76 -1.33 -7.14 -8.64
N ASP A 77 -0.67 -6.57 -9.66
CA ASP A 77 0.27 -5.45 -9.50
C ASP A 77 -0.44 -4.18 -8.99
N LYS A 78 -1.78 -4.11 -9.06
CA LYS A 78 -2.56 -3.04 -8.41
C LYS A 78 -2.21 -2.92 -6.93
N PHE A 79 -1.94 -4.03 -6.23
CA PHE A 79 -1.55 -4.02 -4.82
C PHE A 79 -0.25 -3.24 -4.56
N GLN A 80 0.67 -3.15 -5.54
CA GLN A 80 1.92 -2.40 -5.41
C GLN A 80 1.68 -0.89 -5.25
N SER A 81 0.53 -0.37 -5.72
CA SER A 81 0.20 1.06 -5.61
C SER A 81 -0.01 1.56 -4.18
N LEU A 82 -0.12 0.65 -3.22
CA LEU A 82 -0.14 0.98 -1.79
C LEU A 82 1.22 1.43 -1.26
N PHE A 83 2.30 1.13 -1.99
CA PHE A 83 3.67 1.40 -1.55
C PHE A 83 4.45 2.21 -2.59
N MET A 84 4.18 1.98 -3.86
CA MET A 84 4.86 2.64 -4.96
C MET A 84 4.06 3.84 -5.46
N GLY A 85 4.73 5.00 -5.56
CA GLY A 85 4.11 6.21 -6.08
C GLY A 85 3.00 6.75 -5.17
N VAL A 86 3.19 6.66 -3.85
CA VAL A 86 2.30 7.24 -2.86
C VAL A 86 2.86 8.59 -2.40
N ILE A 87 2.00 9.60 -2.37
CA ILE A 87 2.27 10.89 -1.76
C ILE A 87 1.31 11.07 -0.58
N HIS A 88 1.84 11.45 0.57
CA HIS A 88 1.03 11.84 1.72
C HIS A 88 1.06 13.36 1.85
N VAL A 89 -0.12 13.98 1.88
CA VAL A 89 -0.27 15.42 2.07
C VAL A 89 -0.95 15.66 3.41
N SER A 90 -0.28 16.43 4.27
CA SER A 90 -0.79 16.92 5.54
C SER A 90 -0.55 18.43 5.66
N VAL A 91 -1.01 19.04 6.75
CA VAL A 91 -0.91 20.48 6.99
C VAL A 91 -0.24 20.71 8.35
N ASP A 92 0.67 21.68 8.44
CA ASP A 92 1.27 22.08 9.71
C ASP A 92 0.42 23.12 10.48
N GLU A 93 0.89 23.53 11.67
CA GLU A 93 0.17 24.49 12.52
C GLU A 93 0.01 25.88 11.86
N GLU A 94 0.86 26.21 10.89
CA GLU A 94 0.90 27.50 10.19
C GLU A 94 0.11 27.46 8.86
N GLY A 95 -0.43 26.30 8.48
CA GLY A 95 -1.25 26.13 7.27
C GLY A 95 -0.48 25.73 6.01
N TYR A 96 0.82 25.47 6.11
CA TYR A 96 1.64 25.01 4.98
C TYR A 96 1.37 23.54 4.72
N LEU A 97 1.46 23.13 3.46
CA LEU A 97 1.36 21.73 3.11
C LEU A 97 2.67 21.01 3.44
N LEU A 98 2.56 19.91 4.16
CA LEU A 98 3.63 18.94 4.36
C LEU A 98 3.39 17.77 3.40
N VAL A 99 4.24 17.67 2.39
CA VAL A 99 4.13 16.67 1.33
C VAL A 99 5.25 15.66 1.49
N THR A 100 4.87 14.44 1.84
CA THR A 100 5.80 13.32 2.01
C THR A 100 5.82 12.46 0.75
N HIS A 101 7.00 12.30 0.15
CA HIS A 101 7.26 11.50 -1.04
C HIS A 101 8.62 10.80 -0.89
N LEU A 102 8.69 9.50 -1.16
CA LEU A 102 9.93 8.70 -1.07
C LEU A 102 10.71 8.90 0.26
N GLU A 103 9.99 8.92 1.40
CA GLU A 103 10.53 9.15 2.75
C GLU A 103 11.03 10.57 3.04
N GLU A 104 11.03 11.47 2.06
CA GLU A 104 11.29 12.89 2.26
C GLU A 104 9.99 13.66 2.52
N THR A 105 9.99 14.56 3.50
CA THR A 105 8.87 15.46 3.75
C THR A 105 9.29 16.88 3.46
N ASN A 106 8.62 17.50 2.51
CA ASN A 106 8.89 18.84 2.04
C ASN A 106 7.72 19.77 2.40
N ARG A 107 8.05 21.00 2.76
CA ARG A 107 7.07 22.03 3.14
C ARG A 107 6.73 22.87 1.91
N PHE A 108 5.46 23.16 1.71
CA PHE A 108 4.94 23.85 0.53
C PHE A 108 4.10 25.06 0.92
N VAL A 109 4.37 26.20 0.27
CA VAL A 109 3.63 27.45 0.42
C VAL A 109 2.70 27.65 -0.77
N GLU A 110 1.48 28.12 -0.54
CA GLU A 110 0.59 28.49 -1.64
C GLU A 110 1.07 29.77 -2.32
N VAL A 111 1.06 29.80 -3.65
CA VAL A 111 1.44 30.97 -4.46
C VAL A 111 0.24 31.55 -5.19
N GLU A 112 -0.61 30.65 -5.70
CA GLU A 112 -1.90 30.95 -6.30
C GLU A 112 -2.89 29.87 -5.83
N GLN A 113 -4.19 30.10 -6.02
CA GLN A 113 -5.21 29.16 -5.56
C GLN A 113 -4.97 27.75 -6.12
N GLY A 114 -4.63 26.81 -5.23
CA GLY A 114 -4.32 25.42 -5.61
C GLY A 114 -2.93 25.19 -6.22
N VAL A 115 -2.08 26.21 -6.29
CA VAL A 115 -0.68 26.14 -6.77
C VAL A 115 0.25 26.35 -5.60
N TYR A 116 1.10 25.37 -5.34
CA TYR A 116 2.00 25.37 -4.19
C TYR A 116 3.45 25.21 -4.61
N HIS A 117 4.32 25.97 -3.96
CA HIS A 117 5.75 25.98 -4.18
C HIS A 117 6.50 25.37 -3.01
N ASN A 118 7.47 24.51 -3.29
CA ASN A 118 8.30 23.82 -2.33
C ASN A 118 9.29 24.80 -1.67
N LEU A 119 9.38 24.78 -0.35
CA LEU A 119 10.28 25.59 0.46
C LEU A 119 11.62 24.88 0.76
N ARG A 120 11.84 23.66 0.25
CA ARG A 120 13.12 22.96 0.41
C ARG A 120 14.25 23.83 -0.11
N GLU A 121 15.22 24.09 0.76
CA GLU A 121 16.50 24.68 0.38
C GLU A 121 17.37 23.61 -0.29
N GLY A 122 17.96 23.94 -1.44
CA GLY A 122 18.77 23.01 -2.22
C GLY A 122 18.00 22.30 -3.34
N ARG A 123 18.72 21.44 -4.05
CA ARG A 123 18.25 20.88 -5.32
C ARG A 123 17.32 19.70 -5.15
N ALA A 124 16.54 19.45 -6.20
CA ALA A 124 15.72 18.28 -6.22
C ALA A 124 16.50 17.00 -6.40
N GLN A 125 16.10 16.00 -5.62
CA GLN A 125 16.50 14.61 -5.75
C GLN A 125 15.36 13.75 -6.34
N ASP A 126 14.31 14.41 -6.83
CA ASP A 126 13.11 13.75 -7.31
C ASP A 126 13.31 13.24 -8.76
N TYR A 127 13.03 11.96 -8.97
CA TYR A 127 13.14 11.34 -10.29
C TYR A 127 12.04 11.90 -11.22
N GLY A 128 12.44 12.72 -12.19
CA GLY A 128 11.56 13.18 -13.27
C GLY A 128 11.08 14.64 -13.15
N GLY A 129 11.57 15.42 -12.20
CA GLY A 129 11.23 16.84 -12.08
C GLY A 129 11.69 17.38 -10.74
N ASP A 130 11.77 18.69 -10.62
CA ASP A 130 12.36 19.30 -9.43
C ASP A 130 11.43 19.26 -8.19
N PHE A 131 10.20 18.75 -8.37
CA PHE A 131 9.12 18.71 -7.37
C PHE A 131 8.97 20.06 -6.65
N ARG A 132 9.23 21.13 -7.41
CA ARG A 132 9.25 22.53 -6.94
C ARG A 132 7.86 23.09 -6.88
N THR A 133 7.03 22.74 -7.86
CA THR A 133 5.66 23.24 -7.94
C THR A 133 4.71 22.06 -8.06
N ILE A 134 3.69 22.08 -7.22
CA ILE A 134 2.57 21.14 -7.30
C ILE A 134 1.28 21.93 -7.51
N VAL A 135 0.39 21.37 -8.31
CA VAL A 135 -0.91 21.96 -8.64
C VAL A 135 -2.00 20.97 -8.28
N PHE A 136 -2.97 21.42 -7.50
CA PHE A 136 -4.18 20.68 -7.22
C PHE A 136 -5.26 21.03 -8.24
N SER A 137 -5.89 20.01 -8.79
CA SER A 137 -7.01 20.15 -9.72
C SER A 137 -8.07 19.10 -9.43
N LYS A 138 -9.23 19.19 -10.08
CA LYS A 138 -10.27 18.16 -10.00
C LYS A 138 -10.42 17.51 -11.37
N ASP A 139 -10.52 16.18 -11.38
CA ASP A 139 -10.85 15.44 -12.59
C ASP A 139 -12.34 15.64 -12.96
N PRO A 140 -12.80 15.15 -14.13
CA PRO A 140 -14.20 15.26 -14.54
C PRO A 140 -15.21 14.58 -13.60
N MET A 141 -14.75 13.69 -12.72
CA MET A 141 -15.57 13.00 -11.72
C MET A 141 -15.54 13.70 -10.35
N GLY A 142 -14.81 14.82 -10.23
CA GLY A 142 -14.67 15.60 -9.01
C GLY A 142 -13.57 15.12 -8.06
N LYS A 143 -12.74 14.15 -8.48
CA LYS A 143 -11.64 13.62 -7.68
C LYS A 143 -10.47 14.60 -7.69
N ILE A 144 -9.92 14.89 -6.52
CA ILE A 144 -8.76 15.77 -6.40
C ILE A 144 -7.52 15.06 -6.97
N MET A 145 -6.82 15.76 -7.85
CA MET A 145 -5.55 15.36 -8.43
C MET A 145 -4.45 16.28 -7.93
N LEU A 146 -3.26 15.71 -7.77
CA LEU A 146 -2.00 16.41 -7.54
C LEU A 146 -1.14 16.21 -8.78
N ILE A 147 -0.75 17.32 -9.42
CA ILE A 147 0.09 17.36 -10.61
C ILE A 147 1.41 18.01 -10.20
N SER A 148 2.54 17.32 -10.39
CA SER A 148 3.86 17.93 -10.19
C SER A 148 4.41 18.50 -11.49
N ASP A 149 5.52 19.22 -11.40
CA ASP A 149 6.34 19.68 -12.53
C ASP A 149 7.05 18.54 -13.29
N GLY A 150 6.96 17.30 -12.81
CA GLY A 150 7.43 16.10 -13.49
C GLY A 150 6.36 15.40 -14.35
N PRO A 151 6.68 14.26 -14.99
CA PRO A 151 5.76 13.54 -15.86
C PRO A 151 4.64 12.80 -15.08
N MET A 152 4.62 12.92 -13.76
CA MET A 152 3.75 12.15 -12.88
C MET A 152 2.58 12.98 -12.38
N SER A 153 1.41 12.35 -12.37
CA SER A 153 0.21 12.86 -11.70
C SER A 153 -0.34 11.82 -10.75
N TYR A 154 -1.05 12.29 -9.74
CA TYR A 154 -1.57 11.48 -8.66
C TYR A 154 -3.04 11.85 -8.42
N SER A 155 -3.83 10.88 -7.99
CA SER A 155 -5.23 11.11 -7.58
C SER A 155 -5.41 10.75 -6.11
N ARG A 156 -6.20 11.54 -5.38
CA ARG A 156 -6.49 11.30 -3.97
C ARG A 156 -7.12 9.92 -3.79
N ALA A 157 -6.54 9.07 -2.97
CA ALA A 157 -7.10 7.77 -2.62
C ALA A 157 -8.41 7.96 -1.85
N GLU A 158 -9.40 7.12 -2.13
CA GLU A 158 -10.57 7.02 -1.25
C GLU A 158 -10.15 6.38 0.08
N TRP A 159 -10.91 6.62 1.15
CA TRP A 159 -10.56 6.15 2.49
C TRP A 159 -10.29 4.62 2.55
N TYR A 160 -11.02 3.82 1.76
CA TYR A 160 -10.87 2.37 1.68
C TYR A 160 -9.71 1.91 0.79
N GLU A 161 -9.12 2.82 0.00
CA GLU A 161 -7.97 2.56 -0.88
C GLU A 161 -6.65 2.88 -0.19
N THR A 162 -6.68 3.60 0.93
CA THR A 162 -5.48 4.03 1.65
C THR A 162 -4.65 2.85 2.18
N PHE A 163 -3.33 3.07 2.24
CA PHE A 163 -2.38 2.15 2.85
C PHE A 163 -2.81 1.75 4.26
N GLY A 164 -3.05 2.73 5.13
CA GLY A 164 -3.37 2.48 6.53
C GLY A 164 -4.61 1.60 6.71
N ILE A 165 -5.71 1.92 6.02
CA ILE A 165 -6.97 1.16 6.13
C ILE A 165 -6.80 -0.25 5.55
N THR A 166 -6.17 -0.38 4.39
CA THR A 166 -5.93 -1.69 3.78
C THR A 166 -5.11 -2.61 4.71
N PHE A 167 -4.02 -2.11 5.29
CA PHE A 167 -3.17 -2.92 6.17
C PHE A 167 -3.81 -3.22 7.52
N ILE A 168 -4.57 -2.30 8.11
CA ILE A 168 -5.35 -2.57 9.32
C ILE A 168 -6.36 -3.70 9.05
N MET A 169 -7.06 -3.66 7.92
CA MET A 169 -8.01 -4.71 7.53
C MET A 169 -7.32 -6.04 7.25
N LEU A 170 -6.19 -6.03 6.53
CA LEU A 170 -5.41 -7.23 6.19
C LEU A 170 -4.84 -7.89 7.45
N PHE A 171 -4.02 -7.17 8.21
CA PHE A 171 -3.38 -7.69 9.42
C PHE A 171 -4.40 -8.00 10.50
N GLY A 172 -5.43 -7.16 10.68
CA GLY A 172 -6.51 -7.42 11.62
C GLY A 172 -7.22 -8.74 11.32
N SER A 173 -7.52 -9.01 10.04
CA SER A 173 -8.14 -10.27 9.62
C SER A 173 -7.24 -11.47 9.87
N ILE A 174 -5.95 -11.37 9.49
CA ILE A 174 -4.96 -12.43 9.69
C ILE A 174 -4.76 -12.71 11.19
N LEU A 175 -4.63 -11.68 12.03
CA LEU A 175 -4.46 -11.79 13.48
C LEU A 175 -5.67 -12.45 14.13
N ILE A 176 -6.89 -12.12 13.71
CA ILE A 176 -8.10 -12.79 14.19
C ILE A 176 -8.06 -14.28 13.83
N MET A 177 -7.67 -14.62 12.59
CA MET A 177 -7.62 -16.01 12.14
C MET A 177 -6.55 -16.83 12.90
N ILE A 178 -5.32 -16.31 12.99
CA ILE A 178 -4.21 -16.95 13.71
C ILE A 178 -4.51 -17.02 15.21
N GLY A 179 -5.01 -15.94 15.81
CA GLY A 179 -5.40 -15.90 17.21
C GLY A 179 -6.48 -16.94 17.55
N SER A 180 -7.43 -17.15 16.64
CA SER A 180 -8.46 -18.18 16.78
C SER A 180 -7.90 -19.60 16.68
N LEU A 181 -6.94 -19.83 15.77
CA LEU A 181 -6.21 -21.10 15.69
C LEU A 181 -5.47 -21.41 16.99
N LEU A 182 -4.71 -20.44 17.51
CA LEU A 182 -3.97 -20.58 18.77
C LEU A 182 -4.93 -20.86 19.93
N TYR A 183 -6.04 -20.11 20.01
CA TYR A 183 -7.07 -20.33 21.01
C TYR A 183 -7.63 -21.76 20.97
N TRP A 184 -7.96 -22.28 19.79
CA TRP A 184 -8.47 -23.66 19.66
C TRP A 184 -7.40 -24.71 19.94
N GLY A 185 -6.15 -24.47 19.53
CA GLY A 185 -5.00 -25.34 19.79
C GLY A 185 -4.69 -25.47 21.28
N ILE A 186 -4.55 -24.34 21.98
CA ILE A 186 -4.32 -24.28 23.43
C ILE A 186 -5.48 -24.97 24.16
N LYS A 187 -6.73 -24.64 23.80
CA LYS A 187 -7.91 -25.26 24.41
C LYS A 187 -7.91 -26.78 24.23
N ALA A 188 -7.55 -27.30 23.06
CA ALA A 188 -7.46 -28.74 22.81
C ALA A 188 -6.32 -29.39 23.60
N GLY A 189 -5.14 -28.76 23.65
CA GLY A 189 -3.97 -29.24 24.40
C GLY A 189 -4.23 -29.32 25.90
N VAL A 190 -4.77 -28.26 26.50
CA VAL A 190 -5.14 -28.22 27.93
C VAL A 190 -6.19 -29.28 28.26
N LEU A 191 -7.16 -29.50 27.39
CA LEU A 191 -8.20 -30.51 27.59
C LEU A 191 -7.62 -31.94 27.54
N LYS A 192 -6.68 -32.20 26.63
CA LYS A 192 -5.96 -33.47 26.52
C LYS A 192 -5.08 -33.72 27.75
N LEU A 193 -4.34 -32.71 28.21
CA LEU A 193 -3.48 -32.77 29.41
C LEU A 193 -4.27 -33.03 30.68
N ARG A 194 -5.46 -32.42 30.82
CA ARG A 194 -6.31 -32.58 32.00
C ARG A 194 -7.07 -33.91 32.04
N ARG A 195 -6.87 -34.84 31.09
CA ARG A 195 -7.58 -36.13 30.89
C ARG A 195 -9.11 -36.09 30.95
N LYS A 196 -9.71 -34.92 31.14
CA LYS A 196 -11.11 -34.69 30.88
C LYS A 196 -11.22 -34.61 29.36
N LEU A 197 -11.48 -35.74 28.69
CA LEU A 197 -12.39 -35.65 27.56
C LEU A 197 -13.70 -35.11 28.15
N ALA A 198 -13.79 -33.80 28.30
CA ALA A 198 -15.08 -33.17 28.36
C ALA A 198 -15.72 -33.58 27.04
N GLN A 199 -16.64 -34.53 27.12
CA GLN A 199 -17.69 -34.73 26.14
C GLN A 199 -18.44 -33.40 26.10
N SER A 200 -17.82 -32.39 25.49
CA SER A 200 -18.48 -31.14 25.21
C SER A 200 -19.63 -31.55 24.31
N LYS A 201 -20.83 -31.16 24.72
CA LYS A 201 -22.10 -31.33 24.00
C LYS A 201 -22.08 -30.62 22.63
N GLU A 202 -21.03 -30.77 21.82
CA GLU A 202 -21.05 -30.48 20.38
C GLU A 202 -21.86 -31.59 19.71
N HIS A 203 -23.17 -31.60 20.00
CA HIS A 203 -24.10 -32.64 19.54
C HIS A 203 -24.52 -32.47 18.06
N ALA A 204 -24.05 -31.43 17.37
CA ALA A 204 -24.32 -31.25 15.95
C ALA A 204 -23.06 -31.58 15.12
N LYS A 205 -23.18 -32.52 14.16
CA LYS A 205 -22.15 -32.75 13.12
C LYS A 205 -21.71 -31.43 12.46
N ASP A 206 -22.66 -30.51 12.31
CA ASP A 206 -22.48 -29.16 11.75
C ASP A 206 -21.48 -28.31 12.53
N ALA A 207 -21.48 -28.36 13.87
CA ALA A 207 -20.55 -27.60 14.70
C ALA A 207 -19.09 -28.05 14.51
N LYS A 208 -18.88 -29.37 14.32
CA LYS A 208 -17.55 -29.93 14.04
C LYS A 208 -17.04 -29.51 12.67
N TRP A 209 -17.90 -29.50 11.66
CA TRP A 209 -17.56 -29.02 10.32
C TRP A 209 -17.24 -27.53 10.30
N ALA A 210 -18.07 -26.71 10.95
CA ALA A 210 -17.84 -25.27 11.09
C ALA A 210 -16.44 -24.98 11.67
N LYS A 211 -16.07 -25.68 12.75
CA LYS A 211 -14.73 -25.56 13.36
C LYS A 211 -13.62 -26.06 12.43
N ARG A 212 -13.81 -27.19 11.74
CA ARG A 212 -12.80 -27.73 10.80
C ARG A 212 -12.51 -26.75 9.67
N LEU A 213 -13.54 -26.18 9.05
CA LEU A 213 -13.38 -25.20 7.98
C LEU A 213 -12.65 -23.95 8.46
N ALA A 214 -12.98 -23.45 9.66
CA ALA A 214 -12.27 -22.32 10.24
C ALA A 214 -10.80 -22.63 10.58
N VAL A 215 -10.50 -23.86 11.02
CA VAL A 215 -9.11 -24.31 11.20
C VAL A 215 -8.38 -24.37 9.86
N ILE A 216 -8.99 -24.94 8.82
CA ILE A 216 -8.40 -25.01 7.48
C ILE A 216 -8.13 -23.60 6.95
N GLN A 217 -9.09 -22.68 7.06
CA GLN A 217 -8.91 -21.29 6.63
C GLN A 217 -7.81 -20.58 7.41
N GLY A 218 -7.73 -20.78 8.73
CA GLY A 218 -6.63 -20.25 9.52
C GLY A 218 -5.28 -20.80 9.07
N LEU A 219 -5.19 -22.08 8.72
CA LEU A 219 -3.95 -22.68 8.19
C LEU A 219 -3.60 -22.11 6.81
N CYS A 220 -4.58 -21.87 5.95
CA CYS A 220 -4.37 -21.16 4.69
C CYS A 220 -3.85 -19.74 4.93
N ALA A 221 -4.37 -19.02 5.94
CA ALA A 221 -3.87 -17.70 6.29
C ALA A 221 -2.41 -17.75 6.80
N VAL A 222 -2.03 -18.77 7.57
CA VAL A 222 -0.62 -18.98 7.96
C VAL A 222 0.23 -19.28 6.73
N ALA A 223 -0.23 -20.15 5.82
CA ALA A 223 0.48 -20.47 4.59
C ALA A 223 0.67 -19.24 3.69
N PHE A 224 -0.33 -18.36 3.63
CA PHE A 224 -0.27 -17.08 2.93
C PHE A 224 0.81 -16.16 3.52
N VAL A 225 0.84 -16.00 4.85
CA VAL A 225 1.86 -15.17 5.52
C VAL A 225 3.26 -15.75 5.34
N VAL A 226 3.42 -17.08 5.45
CA VAL A 226 4.71 -17.73 5.23
C VAL A 226 5.17 -17.54 3.78
N GLY A 227 4.29 -17.74 2.80
CA GLY A 227 4.58 -17.50 1.39
C GLY A 227 5.06 -16.07 1.14
N PHE A 228 4.31 -15.09 1.66
CA PHE A 228 4.69 -13.68 1.57
C PHE A 228 6.08 -13.38 2.15
N ILE A 229 6.41 -13.91 3.33
CA ILE A 229 7.73 -13.72 3.95
C ILE A 229 8.83 -14.37 3.11
N THR A 230 8.61 -15.58 2.60
CA THR A 230 9.62 -16.29 1.79
C THR A 230 9.86 -15.65 0.42
N GLU A 231 8.88 -14.92 -0.12
CA GLU A 231 9.00 -14.23 -1.41
C GLU A 231 9.54 -12.80 -1.28
N SER A 232 9.59 -12.27 -0.05
CA SER A 232 10.06 -10.91 0.25
C SER A 232 11.58 -10.80 0.42
N ASP A 233 12.35 -11.82 0.01
CA ASP A 233 13.82 -11.78 0.09
C ASP A 233 14.38 -10.63 -0.76
N ILE A 234 15.17 -9.79 -0.11
CA ILE A 234 15.82 -8.63 -0.73
C ILE A 234 17.10 -9.09 -1.42
N ASP A 235 17.23 -8.76 -2.70
CA ASP A 235 18.47 -9.00 -3.43
C ASP A 235 19.59 -8.11 -2.87
N PRO A 236 20.74 -8.67 -2.44
CA PRO A 236 21.81 -7.92 -1.79
C PRO A 236 22.55 -6.97 -2.74
N VAL A 237 22.45 -7.16 -4.06
CA VAL A 237 23.09 -6.32 -5.08
C VAL A 237 22.19 -5.15 -5.44
N TYR A 238 20.88 -5.41 -5.60
CA TYR A 238 19.93 -4.39 -6.06
C TYR A 238 19.16 -3.68 -4.93
N GLY A 239 19.23 -4.19 -3.70
CA GLY A 239 18.54 -3.61 -2.53
C GLY A 239 17.01 -3.64 -2.65
N LEU A 240 16.49 -4.48 -3.55
CA LEU A 240 15.07 -4.60 -3.88
C LEU A 240 14.65 -6.07 -3.85
N PRO A 241 13.37 -6.40 -3.58
CA PRO A 241 12.90 -7.78 -3.57
C PRO A 241 13.22 -8.49 -4.89
N VAL A 242 13.65 -9.76 -4.85
CA VAL A 242 13.99 -10.54 -6.05
C VAL A 242 12.82 -10.59 -7.05
N ALA A 243 11.59 -10.60 -6.54
CA ALA A 243 10.36 -10.55 -7.32
C ALA A 243 10.19 -9.27 -8.16
N ALA A 244 10.93 -8.18 -7.86
CA ALA A 244 10.88 -6.93 -8.61
C ALA A 244 11.56 -7.03 -9.99
N PHE A 245 12.49 -7.96 -10.18
CA PHE A 245 13.26 -8.10 -11.42
C PHE A 245 13.20 -9.48 -12.05
N THR A 246 12.66 -10.45 -11.34
CA THR A 246 12.47 -11.80 -11.84
C THR A 246 10.98 -12.08 -11.96
N GLN A 247 10.57 -12.68 -13.07
CA GLN A 247 9.20 -13.12 -13.17
C GLN A 247 8.97 -14.26 -12.17
N PRO A 248 7.90 -14.20 -11.35
CA PRO A 248 7.54 -15.31 -10.49
C PRO A 248 7.40 -16.58 -11.32
N SER A 249 7.88 -17.71 -10.79
CA SER A 249 7.74 -19.00 -11.46
C SER A 249 6.25 -19.29 -11.74
N THR A 250 5.96 -20.04 -12.79
CA THR A 250 4.57 -20.45 -13.12
C THR A 250 3.89 -21.14 -11.94
N TRP A 251 4.67 -21.89 -11.14
CA TRP A 251 4.18 -22.56 -9.94
C TRP A 251 3.81 -21.58 -8.83
N ALA A 252 4.61 -20.55 -8.57
CA ALA A 252 4.32 -19.52 -7.56
C ALA A 252 3.02 -18.79 -7.91
N LYS A 253 2.88 -18.32 -9.16
CA LYS A 253 1.65 -17.67 -9.65
C LYS A 253 0.42 -18.56 -9.47
N PHE A 254 0.55 -19.85 -9.79
CA PHE A 254 -0.53 -20.82 -9.61
C PHE A 254 -0.86 -21.03 -8.13
N TYR A 255 0.15 -21.13 -7.27
CA TYR A 255 -0.01 -21.31 -5.83
C TYR A 255 -0.75 -20.13 -5.21
N ASP A 256 -0.35 -18.89 -5.48
CA ASP A 256 -0.98 -17.68 -4.93
C ASP A 256 -2.43 -17.54 -5.37
N LEU A 257 -2.69 -17.79 -6.65
CA LEU A 257 -4.03 -17.78 -7.21
C LEU A 257 -4.89 -18.89 -6.59
N ALA A 258 -4.39 -20.13 -6.56
CA ALA A 258 -5.15 -21.24 -5.99
C ALA A 258 -5.44 -21.02 -4.49
N LEU A 259 -4.46 -20.54 -3.73
CA LEU A 259 -4.60 -20.28 -2.31
C LEU A 259 -5.64 -19.19 -2.03
N SER A 260 -5.60 -18.08 -2.76
CA SER A 260 -6.55 -16.97 -2.60
C SER A 260 -7.98 -17.40 -2.94
N TYR A 261 -8.20 -18.13 -4.03
CA TYR A 261 -9.52 -18.68 -4.39
C TYR A 261 -10.03 -19.71 -3.35
N VAL A 262 -9.17 -20.58 -2.83
CA VAL A 262 -9.52 -21.51 -1.75
C VAL A 262 -9.93 -20.75 -0.49
N MET A 263 -9.21 -19.68 -0.11
CA MET A 263 -9.55 -18.85 1.04
C MET A 263 -10.92 -18.18 0.87
N VAL A 264 -11.25 -17.70 -0.33
CA VAL A 264 -12.59 -17.14 -0.61
C VAL A 264 -13.69 -18.20 -0.51
N ALA A 265 -13.48 -19.39 -1.10
CA ALA A 265 -14.44 -20.49 -1.00
C ALA A 265 -14.69 -20.91 0.46
N LEU A 266 -13.63 -20.96 1.26
CA LEU A 266 -13.72 -21.23 2.70
C LEU A 266 -14.45 -20.11 3.44
N ALA A 267 -14.17 -18.84 3.12
CA ALA A 267 -14.84 -17.70 3.74
C ALA A 267 -16.36 -17.76 3.52
N VAL A 268 -16.81 -18.06 2.30
CA VAL A 268 -18.23 -18.25 1.99
C VAL A 268 -18.84 -19.36 2.84
N ALA A 269 -18.18 -20.52 2.93
CA ALA A 269 -18.66 -21.63 3.74
C ALA A 269 -18.74 -21.26 5.23
N ILE A 270 -17.74 -20.54 5.76
CA ILE A 270 -17.72 -20.09 7.15
C ILE A 270 -18.85 -19.11 7.44
N VAL A 271 -19.15 -18.17 6.53
CA VAL A 271 -20.27 -17.23 6.70
C VAL A 271 -21.60 -18.00 6.78
N ILE A 272 -21.80 -19.01 5.94
CA ILE A 272 -22.98 -19.89 6.01
C ILE A 272 -23.05 -20.58 7.38
N PHE A 273 -21.95 -21.15 7.87
CA PHE A 273 -21.91 -21.79 9.18
C PHE A 273 -22.10 -20.81 10.34
N ALA A 274 -21.69 -19.55 10.20
CA ALA A 274 -21.94 -18.51 11.20
C ALA A 274 -23.45 -18.24 11.32
N VAL A 275 -24.15 -18.07 10.19
CA VAL A 275 -25.62 -17.93 10.17
C VAL A 275 -26.31 -19.15 10.77
N LEU A 276 -25.85 -20.35 10.41
CA LEU A 276 -26.39 -21.60 10.96
C LEU A 276 -26.14 -21.74 12.47
N ALA A 277 -25.01 -21.24 12.97
CA ALA A 277 -24.67 -21.26 14.39
C ALA A 277 -25.62 -20.41 15.24
N TRP A 278 -26.11 -19.29 14.69
CA TRP A 278 -27.15 -18.49 15.32
C TRP A 278 -28.52 -19.18 15.24
N LYS A 279 -28.90 -19.69 14.06
CA LYS A 279 -30.21 -20.35 13.85
C LYS A 279 -30.39 -21.62 14.70
N LYS A 280 -29.38 -22.49 14.72
CA LYS A 280 -29.45 -23.79 15.40
C LYS A 280 -28.79 -23.79 16.78
N SER A 281 -28.29 -22.64 17.25
CA SER A 281 -27.66 -22.45 18.57
C SER A 281 -26.57 -23.48 18.90
N TYR A 282 -25.63 -23.70 17.96
CA TYR A 282 -24.56 -24.72 18.08
C TYR A 282 -23.65 -24.54 19.31
N TRP A 283 -23.42 -23.29 19.70
CA TRP A 283 -22.55 -22.94 20.81
C TRP A 283 -23.24 -21.92 21.72
N LYS A 284 -22.68 -21.76 22.93
CA LYS A 284 -23.01 -20.64 23.82
C LYS A 284 -22.73 -19.30 23.11
N LEU A 285 -23.33 -18.23 23.62
CA LEU A 285 -23.20 -16.86 23.06
C LEU A 285 -21.76 -16.50 22.69
N ALA A 286 -20.78 -16.72 23.59
CA ALA A 286 -19.38 -16.43 23.34
C ALA A 286 -18.80 -17.18 22.11
N GLY A 287 -19.17 -18.45 21.90
CA GLY A 287 -18.72 -19.22 20.75
C GLY A 287 -19.32 -18.73 19.43
N ARG A 288 -20.59 -18.30 19.45
CA ARG A 288 -21.26 -17.72 18.28
C ARG A 288 -20.65 -16.36 17.92
N LEU A 289 -20.40 -15.50 18.90
CA LEU A 289 -19.73 -14.21 18.69
C LEU A 289 -18.33 -14.39 18.12
N HIS A 290 -17.51 -15.27 18.72
CA HIS A 290 -16.16 -15.54 18.22
C HIS A 290 -16.16 -16.08 16.78
N TYR A 291 -17.05 -17.04 16.47
CA TYR A 291 -17.14 -17.57 15.10
C TYR A 291 -17.67 -16.53 14.10
N THR A 292 -18.55 -15.62 14.53
CA THR A 292 -19.03 -14.51 13.69
C THR A 292 -17.92 -13.50 13.42
N LEU A 293 -17.09 -13.18 14.41
CA LEU A 293 -15.91 -12.33 14.23
C LEU A 293 -14.91 -12.97 13.25
N PHE A 294 -14.67 -14.28 13.37
CA PHE A 294 -13.85 -15.02 12.42
C PHE A 294 -14.43 -14.97 11.00
N ALA A 295 -15.74 -15.16 10.85
CA ALA A 295 -16.43 -15.05 9.57
C ALA A 295 -16.29 -13.65 8.95
N PHE A 296 -16.42 -12.61 9.78
CA PHE A 296 -16.25 -11.22 9.36
C PHE A 296 -14.82 -10.95 8.86
N ALA A 297 -13.79 -11.44 9.55
CA ALA A 297 -12.41 -11.39 9.07
C ALA A 297 -12.24 -12.07 7.70
N GLY A 298 -12.93 -13.20 7.47
CA GLY A 298 -12.97 -13.86 6.16
C GLY A 298 -13.60 -13.01 5.05
N ILE A 299 -14.69 -12.29 5.36
CA ILE A 299 -15.34 -11.37 4.42
C ILE A 299 -14.40 -10.20 4.08
N VAL A 300 -13.79 -9.58 5.09
CA VAL A 300 -12.86 -8.46 4.90
C VAL A 300 -11.69 -8.89 4.01
N LEU A 301 -11.09 -10.05 4.29
CA LEU A 301 -9.99 -10.56 3.47
C LEU A 301 -10.41 -10.87 2.03
N THR A 302 -11.62 -11.42 1.85
CA THR A 302 -12.20 -11.65 0.51
C THR A 302 -12.39 -10.34 -0.25
N TRP A 303 -12.87 -9.29 0.43
CA TRP A 303 -13.02 -7.97 -0.17
C TRP A 303 -11.66 -7.37 -0.57
N ILE A 304 -10.62 -7.52 0.25
CA ILE A 304 -9.25 -7.09 -0.10
C ILE A 304 -8.77 -7.81 -1.35
N PHE A 305 -8.91 -9.15 -1.40
CA PHE A 305 -8.45 -9.93 -2.54
C PHE A 305 -9.13 -9.51 -3.84
N TYR A 306 -10.45 -9.28 -3.79
CA TYR A 306 -11.21 -8.79 -4.93
C TYR A 306 -10.82 -7.36 -5.31
N PHE A 307 -10.79 -6.44 -4.34
CA PHE A 307 -10.55 -5.02 -4.59
C PHE A 307 -9.14 -4.78 -5.17
N TRP A 308 -8.15 -5.51 -4.67
CA TRP A 308 -6.75 -5.41 -5.09
C TRP A 308 -6.37 -6.40 -6.20
N GLN A 309 -7.34 -7.05 -6.85
CA GLN A 309 -7.13 -7.92 -8.02
C GLN A 309 -6.19 -9.10 -7.75
N VAL A 310 -6.21 -9.63 -6.52
CA VAL A 310 -5.52 -10.86 -6.13
C VAL A 310 -6.28 -12.09 -6.67
N ILE A 311 -7.60 -11.97 -6.86
CA ILE A 311 -8.48 -12.98 -7.44
C ILE A 311 -9.28 -12.44 -8.61
#